data_AF-A0A850BC60-F1
#
_entry.id   AF-A0A850BC60-F1
#
_cell.length_a   1.000
_cell.length_b   1.000
_cell.length_c   1.000
_cell.angle_alpha   90.00
_cell.angle_beta   90.00
_cell.angle_gamma   90.00
#
_symmetry.space_group_name_H-M   'P 1'
#
loop_
_entity.id
_entity.type
_entity.pdbx_description
1 polymer ?
#
loop_
_entity_poly.entity_id
_entity_poly.type
_entity_poly.pdbx_seq_one_letter_code
_entity_poly.pdbx_strand_id
1 'polypeptide(L)'
;MVSCLEKAATIYSGIGLTFNLADCHEQIGRTASAWAGFHDTAAAADIEGQRNRAQVARQRAAALVPKLSLLRLVVSADAAAVSNLQVHREGVAVGRLLWGKSVPVDPGTYVISATATGREPWNTSVIVNEPGAVIAIDVPVLKPAQSKHAISRLPQRGSSAETVSGSSAFRTGIVTGSAVVSAVALEIAVGFTMAANGQPILFTVRSVPIRRQP
;
A
#
# COMPACT_ATOMS: atom_id res chain seq x y z
N MET A 1 6.20 23.20 4.16
CA MET A 1 6.87 23.54 2.88
C MET A 1 7.23 22.29 2.07
N VAL A 2 7.92 21.30 2.63
CA VAL A 2 8.35 20.06 1.93
C VAL A 2 7.23 19.34 1.18
N SER A 3 6.03 19.19 1.79
CA SER A 3 4.88 18.54 1.12
C SER A 3 4.41 19.26 -0.15
N CYS A 4 4.53 20.60 -0.24
CA CYS A 4 4.20 21.32 -1.47
C CYS A 4 5.24 21.05 -2.56
N LEU A 5 6.51 20.96 -2.17
CA LEU A 5 7.62 20.65 -3.08
C LEU A 5 7.54 19.21 -3.61
N GLU A 6 7.16 18.25 -2.77
CA GLU A 6 6.91 16.86 -3.17
C GLU A 6 5.79 16.78 -4.22
N LYS A 7 4.67 17.50 -4.00
CA LYS A 7 3.59 17.61 -4.99
C LYS A 7 4.04 18.28 -6.28
N ALA A 8 4.91 19.28 -6.21
CA ALA A 8 5.45 19.91 -7.40
C ALA A 8 6.35 18.94 -8.19
N ALA A 9 7.14 18.12 -7.52
CA ALA A 9 8.04 17.14 -8.14
C ALA A 9 7.31 16.00 -8.87
N THR A 10 6.01 15.77 -8.59
CA THR A 10 5.21 14.82 -9.38
C THR A 10 4.75 15.39 -10.73
N ILE A 11 4.77 16.72 -10.88
CA ILE A 11 4.31 17.43 -12.08
C ILE A 11 5.52 17.92 -12.91
N TYR A 12 6.55 18.42 -12.23
CA TYR A 12 7.73 19.02 -12.85
C TYR A 12 8.97 18.16 -12.60
N SER A 13 9.65 17.73 -13.66
CA SER A 13 10.86 16.89 -13.60
C SER A 13 12.15 17.70 -13.81
N GLY A 14 12.41 18.68 -12.95
CA GLY A 14 13.64 19.49 -13.02
C GLY A 14 14.76 18.96 -12.13
N ILE A 15 15.98 18.78 -12.66
CA ILE A 15 17.17 18.34 -11.89
C ILE A 15 17.38 19.20 -10.64
N GLY A 16 17.28 20.52 -10.77
CA GLY A 16 17.44 21.44 -9.64
C GLY A 16 16.34 21.30 -8.59
N LEU A 17 15.11 20.97 -9.01
CA LEU A 17 14.00 20.71 -8.10
C LEU A 17 14.25 19.43 -7.29
N THR A 18 14.61 18.33 -7.96
CA THR A 18 14.91 17.06 -7.30
C THR A 18 16.08 17.17 -6.34
N PHE A 19 17.15 17.89 -6.72
CA PHE A 19 18.30 18.14 -5.85
C PHE A 19 17.90 18.91 -4.58
N ASN A 20 17.14 20.00 -4.74
CA ASN A 20 16.71 20.83 -3.60
C ASN A 20 15.71 20.09 -2.71
N LEU A 21 14.86 19.22 -3.28
CA LEU A 21 13.97 18.36 -2.51
C LEU A 21 14.76 17.35 -1.69
N ALA A 22 15.79 16.73 -2.27
CA ALA A 22 16.70 15.84 -1.56
C ALA A 22 17.43 16.56 -0.41
N ASP A 23 17.92 17.78 -0.63
CA ASP A 23 18.52 18.59 0.42
C ASP A 23 17.51 18.93 1.53
N CYS A 24 16.28 19.28 1.18
CA CYS A 24 15.21 19.49 2.17
C CYS A 24 14.95 18.23 3.01
N HIS A 25 14.91 17.04 2.38
CA HIS A 25 14.77 15.76 3.08
C HIS A 25 15.92 15.50 4.04
N GLU A 26 17.17 15.80 3.64
CA GLU A 26 18.35 15.65 4.48
C GLU A 26 18.25 16.55 5.73
N GLN A 27 17.87 17.82 5.55
CA GLN A 27 17.76 18.80 6.64
C GLN A 27 16.67 18.44 7.66
N ILE A 28 15.61 17.76 7.23
CA ILE A 28 14.53 17.30 8.13
C ILE A 28 14.77 15.87 8.67
N GLY A 29 15.93 15.27 8.40
CA GLY A 29 16.30 13.94 8.91
C GLY A 29 15.73 12.76 8.13
N ARG A 30 15.09 12.98 6.98
CA ARG A 30 14.66 11.91 6.05
C ARG A 30 15.82 11.46 5.17
N THR A 31 16.77 10.76 5.78
CA THR A 31 18.07 10.42 5.16
C THR A 31 17.94 9.43 3.99
N ALA A 32 16.99 8.49 4.03
CA ALA A 32 16.77 7.56 2.93
C ALA A 32 16.10 8.24 1.73
N SER A 33 15.12 9.11 1.98
CA SER A 33 14.50 9.93 0.93
C SER A 33 15.52 10.87 0.27
N ALA A 34 16.37 11.53 1.08
CA ALA A 34 17.44 12.37 0.57
C ALA A 34 18.45 11.58 -0.28
N TRP A 35 18.88 10.42 0.21
CA TRP A 35 19.81 9.55 -0.50
C TRP A 35 19.28 9.13 -1.87
N ALA A 36 18.01 8.69 -1.94
CA ALA A 36 17.35 8.34 -3.19
C ALA A 36 17.26 9.55 -4.13
N GLY A 37 16.82 10.71 -3.63
CA GLY A 37 16.70 11.93 -4.43
C GLY A 37 18.04 12.44 -4.99
N PHE A 38 19.15 12.30 -4.26
CA PHE A 38 20.48 12.60 -4.80
C PHE A 38 20.92 11.60 -5.87
N HIS A 39 20.59 10.31 -5.74
CA HIS A 39 20.84 9.32 -6.79
C HIS A 39 20.03 9.61 -8.06
N ASP A 40 18.75 9.95 -7.93
CA ASP A 40 17.89 10.33 -9.06
C ASP A 40 18.40 11.60 -9.75
N THR A 41 18.83 12.60 -8.96
CA THR A 41 19.47 13.81 -9.49
C THR A 41 20.74 13.47 -10.27
N ALA A 42 21.59 12.60 -9.74
CA ALA A 42 22.82 12.20 -10.41
C ALA A 42 22.53 11.51 -11.75
N ALA A 43 21.57 10.58 -11.77
CA ALA A 43 21.16 9.87 -12.97
C ALA A 43 20.61 10.83 -14.04
N ALA A 44 19.74 11.77 -13.66
CA ALA A 44 19.20 12.76 -14.58
C ALA A 44 20.31 13.70 -15.12
N ALA A 45 21.23 14.14 -14.25
CA ALA A 45 22.35 14.98 -14.65
C ALA A 45 23.34 14.27 -15.59
N ASP A 46 23.54 12.96 -15.45
CA ASP A 46 24.33 12.18 -16.39
C ASP A 46 23.68 12.14 -17.78
N ILE A 47 22.37 11.91 -17.84
CA ILE A 47 21.60 11.88 -19.09
C ILE A 47 21.71 13.22 -19.83
N GLU A 48 21.72 14.34 -19.11
CA GLU A 48 21.86 15.69 -19.67
C GLU A 48 23.33 16.14 -19.87
N GLY A 49 24.31 15.27 -19.61
CA GLY A 49 25.74 15.59 -19.77
C GLY A 49 26.30 16.57 -18.72
N GLN A 50 25.56 16.86 -17.65
CA GLN A 50 25.94 17.79 -16.59
C GLN A 50 26.82 17.12 -15.53
N ARG A 51 28.00 16.64 -15.95
CA ARG A 51 28.89 15.80 -15.13
C ARG A 51 29.22 16.38 -13.75
N ASN A 52 29.47 17.69 -13.66
CA ASN A 52 29.77 18.35 -12.37
C ASN A 52 28.58 18.24 -11.40
N ARG A 53 27.34 18.40 -11.88
CA ARG A 53 26.15 18.29 -11.03
C ARG A 53 25.92 16.83 -10.61
N ALA A 54 26.12 15.89 -11.53
CA ALA A 54 26.05 14.46 -11.21
C ALA A 54 27.07 14.08 -10.13
N GLN A 55 28.30 14.59 -10.22
CA GLN A 55 29.34 14.35 -9.22
C GLN A 55 28.97 14.90 -7.84
N VAL A 56 28.49 16.15 -7.76
CA VAL A 56 28.03 16.74 -6.49
C VAL A 56 26.89 15.92 -5.88
N ALA A 57 25.91 15.52 -6.67
CA ALA A 57 24.80 14.70 -6.19
C ALA A 57 25.27 13.33 -5.66
N ARG A 58 26.18 12.65 -6.36
CA ARG A 58 26.78 11.39 -5.85
C ARG A 58 27.56 11.59 -4.56
N GLN A 59 28.30 12.69 -4.42
CA GLN A 59 29.02 13.01 -3.17
C GLN A 59 28.06 13.19 -1.99
N ARG A 60 26.94 13.90 -2.21
CA ARG A 60 25.89 14.04 -1.20
C ARG A 60 25.27 12.70 -0.82
N ALA A 61 24.92 11.87 -1.80
CA ALA A 61 24.42 10.51 -1.55
C ALA A 61 25.44 9.67 -0.75
N ALA A 62 26.72 9.70 -1.13
CA ALA A 62 27.77 8.95 -0.44
C ALA A 62 27.94 9.38 1.03
N ALA A 63 27.82 10.68 1.33
CA ALA A 63 27.90 11.20 2.70
C ALA A 63 26.75 10.74 3.61
N LEU A 64 25.61 10.32 3.02
CA LEU A 64 24.45 9.83 3.76
C LEU A 64 24.54 8.34 4.11
N VAL A 65 25.34 7.55 3.38
CA VAL A 65 25.47 6.09 3.58
C VAL A 65 25.63 5.68 5.05
N PRO A 66 26.54 6.27 5.86
CA PRO A 66 26.70 5.87 7.27
C PRO A 66 25.52 6.28 8.17
N LYS A 67 24.62 7.13 7.70
CA LYS A 67 23.45 7.63 8.44
C LYS A 67 22.15 6.92 8.05
N LEU A 68 22.17 6.05 7.04
CA LEU A 68 20.98 5.35 6.57
C LEU A 68 20.53 4.30 7.58
N SER A 69 19.30 4.42 8.06
CA SER A 69 18.65 3.33 8.75
C SER A 69 18.19 2.31 7.72
N LEU A 70 18.51 1.04 7.94
CA LEU A 70 18.24 -0.06 7.01
C LEU A 70 17.19 -0.99 7.61
N LEU A 71 16.15 -1.28 6.84
CA LEU A 71 15.13 -2.26 7.19
C LEU A 71 15.30 -3.52 6.35
N ARG A 72 15.36 -4.68 7.01
CA ARG A 72 15.50 -5.98 6.36
C ARG A 72 14.33 -6.88 6.74
N LEU A 73 13.51 -7.28 5.77
CA LEU A 73 12.43 -8.23 5.99
C LEU A 73 12.94 -9.64 5.75
N VAL A 74 13.12 -10.43 6.80
CA VAL A 74 13.59 -11.80 6.73
C VAL A 74 12.38 -12.71 6.58
N VAL A 75 12.16 -13.23 5.38
CA VAL A 75 11.11 -14.20 5.09
C VAL A 75 11.79 -15.56 4.96
N SER A 76 11.46 -16.50 5.86
CA SER A 76 12.02 -17.85 5.80
C SER A 76 11.58 -18.58 4.53
N ALA A 77 12.31 -19.61 4.12
CA ALA A 77 11.95 -20.43 2.95
C ALA A 77 10.54 -21.03 3.10
N ASP A 78 10.20 -21.49 4.31
CA ASP A 78 8.88 -22.05 4.63
C ASP A 78 7.76 -21.00 4.51
N ALA A 79 8.01 -19.77 4.95
CA ALA A 79 7.06 -18.68 4.79
C ALA A 79 6.92 -18.29 3.32
N ALA A 80 8.04 -18.19 2.59
CA ALA A 80 8.06 -17.86 1.17
C ALA A 80 7.37 -18.91 0.29
N ALA A 81 7.36 -20.18 0.70
CA ALA A 81 6.68 -21.28 0.03
C ALA A 81 5.15 -21.17 0.10
N VAL A 82 4.60 -20.35 1.01
CA VAL A 82 3.16 -20.08 1.04
C VAL A 82 2.75 -19.38 -0.26
N SER A 83 1.87 -20.05 -1.02
CA SER A 83 1.29 -19.51 -2.25
C SER A 83 0.58 -18.19 -1.97
N ASN A 84 0.78 -17.20 -2.84
CA ASN A 84 0.15 -15.89 -2.74
C ASN A 84 0.48 -15.11 -1.44
N LEU A 85 1.59 -15.45 -0.75
CA LEU A 85 2.10 -14.60 0.33
C LEU A 85 2.44 -13.20 -0.21
N GLN A 86 1.81 -12.20 0.38
CA GLN A 86 2.05 -10.78 0.15
C GLN A 86 2.56 -10.16 1.45
N VAL A 87 3.73 -9.53 1.39
CA VAL A 87 4.30 -8.78 2.49
C VAL A 87 4.17 -7.30 2.16
N HIS A 88 3.70 -6.50 3.09
CA HIS A 88 3.53 -5.06 2.94
C HIS A 88 4.31 -4.30 4.01
N ARG A 89 4.77 -3.11 3.65
CA ARG A 89 5.32 -2.10 4.56
C ARG A 89 4.47 -0.84 4.40
N GLU A 90 3.82 -0.37 5.45
CA GLU A 90 2.91 0.79 5.40
C GLU A 90 1.81 0.62 4.31
N GLY A 91 1.32 -0.61 4.14
CA GLY A 91 0.32 -0.93 3.10
C GLY A 91 0.88 -1.03 1.67
N VAL A 92 2.16 -0.73 1.43
CA VAL A 92 2.82 -0.90 0.13
C VAL A 92 3.40 -2.29 0.01
N ALA A 93 3.05 -3.02 -1.07
CA ALA A 93 3.55 -4.36 -1.31
C ALA A 93 5.08 -4.38 -1.53
N VAL A 94 5.76 -5.24 -0.77
CA VAL A 94 7.20 -5.48 -0.89
C VAL A 94 7.42 -6.68 -1.78
N GLY A 95 7.98 -6.43 -2.98
CA GLY A 95 8.27 -7.47 -3.95
C GLY A 95 9.24 -8.53 -3.42
N ARG A 96 9.05 -9.79 -3.86
CA ARG A 96 9.82 -10.95 -3.39
C ARG A 96 11.34 -10.80 -3.52
N LEU A 97 11.82 -10.06 -4.52
CA LEU A 97 13.24 -9.79 -4.75
C LEU A 97 13.89 -8.94 -3.64
N LEU A 98 13.08 -8.19 -2.89
CA LEU A 98 13.53 -7.36 -1.77
C LEU A 98 13.52 -8.13 -0.44
N TRP A 99 12.92 -9.32 -0.39
CA TRP A 99 12.94 -10.15 0.81
C TRP A 99 14.39 -10.55 1.14
N GLY A 100 14.77 -10.37 2.40
CA GLY A 100 16.12 -10.59 2.89
C GLY A 100 17.15 -9.53 2.46
N LYS A 101 16.75 -8.47 1.74
CA LYS A 101 17.61 -7.33 1.40
C LYS A 101 17.43 -6.21 2.41
N SER A 102 18.53 -5.53 2.73
CA SER A 102 18.51 -4.33 3.56
C SER A 102 18.14 -3.13 2.69
N VAL A 103 17.00 -2.51 2.97
CA VAL A 103 16.47 -1.38 2.22
C VAL A 103 16.56 -0.12 3.09
N PRO A 104 17.14 0.98 2.61
CA PRO A 104 17.12 2.25 3.33
C PRO A 104 15.69 2.72 3.62
N VAL A 105 15.46 3.18 4.85
CA VAL A 105 14.20 3.75 5.31
C VAL A 105 14.46 5.03 6.10
N ASP A 106 13.51 5.96 6.04
CA ASP A 106 13.57 7.17 6.87
C ASP A 106 13.22 6.84 8.33
N PRO A 107 13.66 7.65 9.29
CA PRO A 107 13.22 7.49 10.67
C PRO A 107 11.70 7.60 10.79
N GLY A 108 11.10 6.73 11.60
CA GLY A 108 9.65 6.67 11.79
C GLY A 108 9.16 5.31 12.27
N THR A 109 7.85 5.22 12.45
CA THR A 109 7.18 3.95 12.79
C THR A 109 6.70 3.28 11.52
N TYR A 110 6.98 1.99 11.39
CA TYR A 110 6.59 1.15 10.27
C TYR A 110 5.76 -0.04 10.75
N VAL A 111 4.62 -0.25 10.12
CA VAL A 111 3.77 -1.42 10.20
C VAL A 111 4.13 -2.35 9.05
N ILE A 112 4.63 -3.52 9.41
CA ILE A 112 4.85 -4.63 8.48
C ILE A 112 3.67 -5.56 8.60
N SER A 113 3.09 -5.96 7.47
CA SER A 113 2.00 -6.93 7.44
C SER A 113 2.25 -8.01 6.41
N ALA A 114 1.68 -9.19 6.66
CA ALA A 114 1.75 -10.32 5.77
C ALA A 114 0.37 -10.97 5.64
N THR A 115 -0.05 -11.23 4.42
CA THR A 115 -1.34 -11.83 4.09
C THR A 115 -1.17 -12.94 3.06
N ALA A 116 -1.99 -13.96 3.16
CA ALA A 116 -2.10 -15.02 2.15
C ALA A 116 -3.51 -15.61 2.17
N THR A 117 -3.98 -16.10 1.03
CA THR A 117 -5.29 -16.75 0.94
C THR A 117 -5.37 -17.97 1.86
N GLY A 118 -6.44 -18.07 2.66
CA GLY A 118 -6.64 -19.19 3.59
C GLY A 118 -5.74 -19.16 4.83
N ARG A 119 -5.05 -18.05 5.09
CA ARG A 119 -4.19 -17.85 6.27
C ARG A 119 -4.66 -16.65 7.08
N GLU A 120 -4.36 -16.64 8.38
CA GLU A 120 -4.59 -15.48 9.23
C GLU A 120 -3.60 -14.36 8.88
N PRO A 121 -4.05 -13.09 8.76
CA PRO A 121 -3.15 -11.97 8.54
C PRO A 121 -2.25 -11.77 9.75
N TRP A 122 -1.00 -11.40 9.50
CA TRP A 122 -0.03 -11.04 10.53
C TRP A 122 0.38 -9.58 10.36
N ASN A 123 0.64 -8.89 11.46
CA ASN A 123 1.28 -7.59 11.45
C ASN A 123 2.20 -7.39 12.66
N THR A 124 3.14 -6.46 12.52
CA THR A 124 3.99 -5.97 13.60
C THR A 124 4.35 -4.52 13.37
N SER A 125 4.55 -3.76 14.44
CA SER A 125 4.99 -2.37 14.40
C SER A 125 6.44 -2.27 14.85
N VAL A 126 7.25 -1.55 14.09
CA VAL A 126 8.67 -1.35 14.35
C VAL A 126 9.00 0.13 14.31
N ILE A 127 9.75 0.59 15.30
CA ILE A 127 10.17 1.98 15.43
C ILE A 127 11.61 2.09 14.96
N VAL A 128 11.87 2.96 13.99
CA VAL A 128 13.18 3.24 13.43
C VAL A 128 13.57 4.66 13.83
N ASN A 129 14.34 4.81 14.91
CA ASN A 129 14.76 6.14 15.40
C ASN A 129 16.27 6.36 15.34
N GLU A 130 17.05 5.29 15.22
CA GLU A 130 18.51 5.35 15.28
C GLU A 130 19.11 5.47 13.87
N PRO A 131 19.86 6.55 13.58
CA PRO A 131 20.60 6.68 12.33
C PRO A 131 21.63 5.56 12.18
N GLY A 132 21.75 4.98 10.99
CA GLY A 132 22.73 3.92 10.72
C GLY A 132 22.36 2.53 11.27
N ALA A 133 21.21 2.38 11.93
CA ALA A 133 20.78 1.09 12.47
C ALA A 133 20.33 0.12 11.38
N VAL A 134 20.60 -1.18 11.56
CA VAL A 134 20.07 -2.25 10.72
C VAL A 134 19.04 -3.04 11.52
N ILE A 135 17.79 -2.96 11.09
CA ILE A 135 16.66 -3.58 11.78
C ILE A 135 16.14 -4.74 10.93
N ALA A 136 16.33 -5.96 11.44
CA ALA A 136 15.81 -7.17 10.83
C ALA A 136 14.45 -7.52 11.45
N ILE A 137 13.48 -7.82 10.60
CA ILE A 137 12.13 -8.25 11.01
C ILE A 137 11.88 -9.62 10.41
N ASP A 138 11.68 -10.61 11.27
CA ASP A 138 11.29 -11.95 10.86
C ASP A 138 9.80 -12.01 10.56
N VAL A 139 9.46 -12.35 9.32
CA VAL A 139 8.08 -12.60 8.90
C VAL A 139 7.77 -14.07 9.15
N PRO A 140 6.84 -14.39 10.07
CA PRO A 140 6.56 -15.77 10.42
C PRO A 140 5.78 -16.49 9.32
N VAL A 141 5.81 -17.83 9.36
CA VAL A 141 4.89 -18.65 8.58
C VAL A 141 3.47 -18.38 9.10
N LEU A 142 2.58 -17.90 8.23
CA LEU A 142 1.22 -17.56 8.62
C LEU A 142 0.44 -18.80 9.06
N LYS A 143 -0.39 -18.67 10.09
CA LYS A 143 -1.26 -19.76 10.55
C LYS A 143 -2.42 -19.96 9.57
N PRO A 144 -2.92 -21.19 9.38
CA PRO A 144 -4.16 -21.44 8.63
C PRO A 144 -5.33 -20.66 9.26
N ALA A 145 -6.14 -20.01 8.42
CA ALA A 145 -7.34 -19.34 8.88
C ALA A 145 -8.30 -20.36 9.48
N GLN A 146 -8.62 -20.22 10.77
CA GLN A 146 -9.71 -20.99 11.35
C GLN A 146 -11.01 -20.51 10.69
N SER A 147 -11.59 -21.35 9.84
CA SER A 147 -12.91 -21.10 9.26
C SER A 147 -13.91 -20.97 10.40
N LYS A 148 -14.28 -19.73 10.73
CA LYS A 148 -15.42 -19.43 11.59
C LYS A 148 -16.72 -19.67 10.82
N HIS A 149 -16.86 -20.84 10.20
CA HIS A 149 -18.15 -21.39 9.79
C HIS A 149 -18.87 -21.93 11.04
N ALA A 150 -19.26 -21.00 11.92
CA ALA A 150 -20.30 -21.26 12.90
C ALA A 150 -21.65 -21.01 12.22
N ILE A 151 -22.18 -22.06 11.59
CA ILE A 151 -23.59 -22.46 11.63
C ILE A 151 -24.60 -21.29 11.63
N SER A 152 -24.95 -20.77 10.44
CA SER A 152 -26.31 -20.27 10.23
C SER A 152 -27.15 -21.40 9.65
N ARG A 153 -27.44 -22.40 10.48
CA ARG A 153 -28.55 -23.32 10.25
C ARG A 153 -29.63 -22.92 11.25
N LEU A 154 -30.39 -21.88 10.93
CA LEU A 154 -31.66 -21.62 11.62
C LEU A 154 -32.63 -22.78 11.28
N PRO A 155 -33.40 -23.28 12.25
CA PRO A 155 -34.21 -24.48 12.07
C PRO A 155 -35.32 -24.24 11.04
N GLN A 156 -35.45 -25.13 10.05
CA GLN A 156 -36.73 -25.33 9.37
C GLN A 156 -37.74 -25.79 10.43
N ARG A 157 -38.53 -24.86 10.97
CA ARG A 157 -39.75 -25.17 11.70
C ARG A 157 -40.88 -25.17 10.67
N GLY A 158 -41.35 -26.37 10.33
CA GLY A 158 -42.45 -26.57 9.42
C GLY A 158 -43.78 -26.08 9.98
N SER A 159 -44.74 -26.02 9.05
CA SER A 159 -46.17 -26.32 9.24
C SER A 159 -46.88 -25.64 10.41
N SER A 160 -47.75 -24.67 10.09
CA SER A 160 -49.20 -24.80 10.25
C SER A 160 -49.87 -23.54 9.69
N ALA A 161 -50.83 -23.76 8.79
CA ALA A 161 -51.85 -22.78 8.48
C ALA A 161 -52.75 -22.58 9.70
N GLU A 162 -53.23 -21.35 9.92
CA GLU A 162 -54.61 -21.13 10.37
C GLU A 162 -55.06 -19.67 10.15
N THR A 163 -56.27 -19.53 9.63
CA THR A 163 -56.99 -18.31 9.28
C THR A 163 -58.23 -18.22 10.17
N VAL A 164 -58.43 -17.16 10.97
CA VAL A 164 -59.71 -16.71 11.58
C VAL A 164 -59.49 -15.23 11.98
N SER A 165 -60.12 -14.22 11.38
CA SER A 165 -61.53 -13.75 11.45
C SER A 165 -61.92 -13.06 12.77
N GLY A 166 -62.48 -11.83 12.67
CA GLY A 166 -63.22 -11.12 13.73
C GLY A 166 -62.56 -9.83 14.22
N SER A 167 -62.87 -8.65 13.65
CA SER A 167 -64.03 -7.77 13.95
C SER A 167 -63.85 -6.85 15.17
N SER A 168 -63.58 -5.57 14.87
CA SER A 168 -64.07 -4.35 15.51
C SER A 168 -64.35 -4.33 17.02
N ALA A 169 -63.58 -3.53 17.76
CA ALA A 169 -64.15 -2.55 18.71
C ALA A 169 -63.13 -1.44 18.99
N PHE A 170 -63.55 -0.22 18.65
CA PHE A 170 -62.95 1.06 19.03
C PHE A 170 -62.55 1.11 20.52
N ARG A 171 -61.41 1.74 20.81
CA ARG A 171 -61.31 2.66 21.94
C ARG A 171 -60.18 3.67 21.77
N THR A 172 -60.62 4.92 21.83
CA THR A 172 -59.94 6.20 21.75
C THR A 172 -58.87 6.39 22.81
N GLY A 173 -57.77 7.06 22.43
CA GLY A 173 -56.73 7.51 23.35
C GLY A 173 -55.75 8.44 22.64
N ILE A 174 -56.13 9.71 22.50
CA ILE A 174 -55.25 10.80 22.05
C ILE A 174 -54.27 11.09 23.20
N VAL A 175 -52.98 10.92 22.95
CA VAL A 175 -51.92 11.59 23.73
C VAL A 175 -51.02 12.34 22.74
N THR A 176 -51.22 13.65 22.73
CA THR A 176 -50.35 14.65 22.12
C THR A 176 -49.03 14.69 22.87
N GLY A 177 -47.90 14.55 22.17
CA GLY A 177 -46.59 14.66 22.82
C GLY A 177 -45.41 14.72 21.85
N SER A 178 -44.95 15.94 21.59
CA SER A 178 -43.60 16.36 21.15
C SER A 178 -43.04 15.82 19.83
N ALA A 179 -42.93 16.75 18.87
CA ALA A 179 -42.12 16.63 17.67
C ALA A 179 -40.62 16.60 18.02
N VAL A 180 -39.92 15.57 17.56
CA VAL A 180 -38.46 15.59 17.36
C VAL A 180 -38.20 15.15 15.93
N VAL A 181 -37.88 16.12 15.09
CA VAL A 181 -37.51 15.93 13.67
C VAL A 181 -36.20 15.14 13.64
N SER A 182 -36.29 13.84 13.37
CA SER A 182 -35.14 12.99 13.13
C SER A 182 -34.89 12.91 11.63
N ALA A 183 -33.62 13.06 11.25
CA ALA A 183 -33.12 13.30 9.91
C ALA A 183 -33.62 12.32 8.83
N VAL A 184 -33.95 12.88 7.67
CA VAL A 184 -34.07 12.15 6.41
C VAL A 184 -32.66 11.76 5.96
N ALA A 185 -32.26 10.52 6.19
CA ALA A 185 -31.10 9.92 5.53
C ALA A 185 -31.54 9.46 4.13
N LEU A 186 -31.14 10.20 3.11
CA LEU A 186 -31.31 9.84 1.71
C LEU A 186 -30.20 8.85 1.33
N GLU A 187 -30.53 7.57 1.31
CA GLU A 187 -29.69 6.49 0.75
C GLU A 187 -29.64 6.64 -0.78
N ILE A 188 -28.56 7.20 -1.31
CA ILE A 188 -28.27 7.14 -2.75
C ILE A 188 -27.48 5.84 -3.00
N ALA A 189 -28.21 4.78 -3.33
CA ALA A 189 -27.63 3.58 -3.92
C ALA A 189 -27.22 3.87 -5.37
N VAL A 190 -25.94 4.18 -5.60
CA VAL A 190 -25.37 4.15 -6.96
C VAL A 190 -24.80 2.75 -7.20
N GLY A 191 -25.57 1.93 -7.92
CA GLY A 191 -25.11 0.65 -8.44
C GLY A 191 -24.01 0.86 -9.49
N PHE A 192 -22.87 0.20 -9.29
CA PHE A 192 -21.81 0.11 -10.29
C PHE A 192 -22.07 -1.12 -11.17
N THR A 193 -22.50 -0.90 -12.40
CA THR A 193 -22.61 -1.93 -13.43
C THR A 193 -21.23 -2.23 -14.01
N MET A 194 -20.83 -3.51 -13.98
CA MET A 194 -19.62 -4.00 -14.65
C MET A 194 -19.84 -3.97 -16.17
N ALA A 195 -19.00 -3.22 -16.88
CA ALA A 195 -18.87 -3.33 -18.33
C ALA A 195 -17.64 -4.18 -18.67
N ALA A 196 -17.89 -5.41 -19.10
CA ALA A 196 -16.93 -6.24 -19.79
C ALA A 196 -16.79 -5.74 -21.23
N ASN A 197 -15.61 -5.25 -21.61
CA ASN A 197 -15.30 -5.00 -23.01
C ASN A 197 -13.97 -5.68 -23.35
N GLY A 198 -14.10 -6.85 -23.98
CA GLY A 198 -13.01 -7.55 -24.64
C GLY A 198 -12.79 -6.97 -26.03
N GLN A 199 -11.60 -6.43 -26.28
CA GLN A 199 -11.07 -6.26 -27.63
C GLN A 199 -9.73 -7.00 -27.73
N PRO A 200 -9.52 -7.83 -28.77
CA PRO A 200 -8.25 -8.48 -29.00
C PRO A 200 -7.25 -7.50 -29.64
N ILE A 201 -6.09 -7.32 -29.02
CA ILE A 201 -4.96 -6.57 -29.58
C ILE A 201 -4.16 -7.51 -30.49
N LEU A 202 -4.24 -7.27 -31.79
CA LEU A 202 -3.48 -7.98 -32.82
C LEU A 202 -2.03 -7.45 -32.83
N PHE A 203 -1.11 -8.17 -32.18
CA PHE A 203 0.33 -7.86 -32.25
C PHE A 203 0.90 -8.32 -33.59
N THR A 204 1.15 -7.37 -34.50
CA THR A 204 1.97 -7.61 -35.70
C THR A 204 3.44 -7.54 -35.32
N VAL A 205 4.08 -8.71 -35.24
CA VAL A 205 5.53 -8.83 -35.02
C VAL A 205 6.25 -8.39 -36.29
N ARG A 206 6.83 -7.19 -36.26
CA ARG A 206 7.71 -6.69 -37.33
C ARG A 206 9.10 -7.28 -37.09
N SER A 207 9.46 -8.29 -37.87
CA SER A 207 10.77 -8.94 -37.84
C SER A 207 11.89 -7.97 -38.24
N VAL A 208 12.89 -7.82 -37.37
CA VAL A 208 14.12 -7.05 -37.61
C VAL A 208 15.13 -7.96 -38.32
N PRO A 209 15.70 -7.56 -39.47
CA PRO A 209 16.71 -8.37 -40.16
C PRO A 209 18.06 -8.32 -39.43
N ILE A 210 18.59 -9.51 -39.12
CA ILE A 210 19.92 -9.71 -38.53
C ILE A 210 20.97 -9.48 -39.62
N ARG A 211 21.72 -8.37 -39.54
CA ARG A 211 22.95 -8.17 -40.33
C ARG A 211 24.03 -9.11 -39.81
N ARG A 212 24.49 -10.02 -40.65
CA ARG A 212 25.79 -10.70 -40.48
C ARG A 212 26.88 -9.72 -40.90
N GLN A 213 27.82 -9.43 -40.00
CA GLN A 213 29.09 -8.79 -40.36
C GLN A 213 30.13 -9.86 -40.72
N PRO A 214 31.08 -9.52 -41.61
CA PRO A 214 32.05 -10.46 -42.19
C PRO A 214 33.10 -10.95 -41.20
#